data_AF-A0A7S0Q856-F1
#
_entry.id   AF-A0A7S0Q856-F1
#
_cell.length_a   1.000
_cell.length_b   1.000
_cell.length_c   1.000
_cell.angle_alpha   90.00
_cell.angle_beta   90.00
_cell.angle_gamma   90.00
#
_symmetry.space_group_name_H-M   'P 1'
#
loop_
_entity.id
_entity.type
_entity.pdbx_description
1 polymer ?
#
loop_
_entity_poly.entity_id
_entity_poly.type
_entity_poly.pdbx_seq_one_letter_code
_entity_poly.pdbx_strand_id
1 'polypeptide(L)'
;SNYGSYYDVLRVQRWRHLCFLSGLVRGGANSKVDDELVAQVPKECRPQGGRLIFQVMRDNKPARMDVLKDGRVMLQGKTVQKSRRNNNFLSVVASWDVHNGTELFTKNNWLNYGRQYREAFMTKIGDMCMATGVIRSGKWGAMGEVMPECKPEREIILNANNHDHPVRVDVHPNGTFGSIGGTYKHKWVSLGNMVYPRRPGKPLVLLNSWRNHKIPASTGAQKGKYRKASFHRIGNIVMLSGLVRPGKGGHLATLPPDYRPIDRLVFGTNHHTSLTRVDVTHEGHVVYVSGMVYDWVVLDGISFFAIRDDHEDQDQEEAAYDEEERKREGRPVDEDKGRKLTGLGPDPMEKNKIEHDVNKYSAKDEEIKALKKKLEKLGEALPKGTHLHSQKPTQQGV
;
A
#
# COMPACT_ATOMS: atom_id res chain seq x y z
N SER A 1 8.90 11.74 17.65
CA SER A 1 8.66 10.74 18.71
C SER A 1 7.26 10.16 18.55
N ASN A 2 6.93 9.04 19.21
CA ASN A 2 5.54 8.55 19.23
C ASN A 2 4.62 9.57 19.93
N TYR A 3 3.37 9.68 19.49
CA TYR A 3 2.47 10.73 19.98
C TYR A 3 1.98 10.51 21.41
N GLY A 4 1.81 9.26 21.84
CA GLY A 4 1.40 8.85 23.19
C GLY A 4 0.95 7.39 23.22
N SER A 5 0.85 6.81 24.42
CA SER A 5 0.56 5.37 24.62
C SER A 5 -0.83 4.91 24.18
N TYR A 6 -1.76 5.83 23.97
CA TYR A 6 -3.11 5.51 23.51
C TYR A 6 -3.21 5.32 21.99
N TYR A 7 -2.20 5.75 21.25
CA TYR A 7 -2.15 5.66 19.79
C TYR A 7 -1.08 4.70 19.36
N ASP A 8 -1.26 4.14 18.16
CA ASP A 8 -0.28 3.24 17.61
C ASP A 8 1.09 3.91 17.46
N VAL A 9 2.13 3.22 17.93
CA VAL A 9 3.52 3.62 17.71
C VAL A 9 3.89 3.43 16.25
N LEU A 10 4.83 4.23 15.75
CA LEU A 10 5.27 4.07 14.36
C LEU A 10 5.95 2.71 14.19
N ARG A 11 5.35 1.85 13.38
CA ARG A 11 5.81 0.48 13.12
C ARG A 11 5.79 0.16 11.64
N VAL A 12 6.73 -0.68 11.23
CA VAL A 12 6.69 -1.35 9.93
C VAL A 12 6.23 -2.77 10.16
N GLN A 13 5.16 -3.17 9.49
CA GLN A 13 4.66 -4.53 9.46
C GLN A 13 4.79 -5.07 8.05
N ARG A 14 5.22 -6.33 7.95
CA ARG A 14 5.43 -7.01 6.68
C ARG A 14 4.51 -8.22 6.60
N TRP A 15 3.96 -8.45 5.42
CA TRP A 15 3.28 -9.69 5.08
C TRP A 15 3.64 -10.04 3.63
N ARG A 16 4.41 -11.11 3.44
CA ARG A 16 5.04 -11.45 2.16
C ARG A 16 5.85 -10.27 1.62
N HIS A 17 5.61 -9.85 0.38
CA HIS A 17 6.23 -8.68 -0.26
C HIS A 17 5.54 -7.35 0.06
N LEU A 18 4.49 -7.33 0.88
CA LEU A 18 3.86 -6.09 1.32
C LEU A 18 4.48 -5.53 2.58
N CYS A 19 4.68 -4.22 2.57
CA CYS A 19 5.07 -3.44 3.74
C CYS A 19 4.00 -2.41 4.07
N PHE A 20 3.67 -2.32 5.34
CA PHE A 20 2.78 -1.34 5.92
C PHE A 20 3.55 -0.53 6.94
N LEU A 21 3.55 0.79 6.78
CA LEU A 21 4.04 1.73 7.76
C LEU A 21 2.83 2.43 8.38
N SER A 22 2.58 2.17 9.65
CA SER A 22 1.46 2.77 10.38
C SER A 22 1.90 3.33 11.73
N GLY A 23 1.22 4.39 12.18
CA GLY A 23 1.36 4.90 13.54
C GLY A 23 1.16 6.41 13.62
N LEU A 24 1.09 6.92 14.86
CA LEU A 24 0.93 8.34 15.14
C LEU A 24 2.20 8.91 15.76
N VAL A 25 2.84 9.83 15.05
CA VAL A 25 4.04 10.51 15.53
C VAL A 25 3.76 11.96 15.89
N ARG A 26 4.52 12.49 16.84
CA ARG A 26 4.54 13.92 17.19
C ARG A 26 5.74 14.59 16.54
N GLY A 27 5.48 15.68 15.83
CA GLY A 27 6.54 16.54 15.28
C GLY A 27 7.22 17.36 16.39
N GLY A 28 8.47 17.75 16.16
CA GLY A 28 9.14 18.72 17.04
C GLY A 28 8.46 20.09 16.96
N ALA A 29 8.43 20.84 18.07
CA ALA A 29 7.80 22.17 18.15
C ALA A 29 8.38 23.20 17.16
N ASN A 30 9.61 22.95 16.68
CA ASN A 30 10.36 23.83 15.78
C ASN A 30 10.64 23.20 14.40
N SER A 31 9.99 22.10 14.04
CA SER A 31 10.24 21.47 12.75
C SER A 31 9.83 22.39 11.59
N LYS A 32 10.81 22.73 10.75
CA LYS A 32 10.57 23.36 9.45
C LYS A 32 10.14 22.24 8.51
N VAL A 33 8.90 22.33 8.04
CA VAL A 33 8.10 21.21 7.53
C VAL A 33 8.58 20.60 6.20
N ASP A 34 9.58 21.20 5.57
CA ASP A 34 10.13 20.71 4.31
C ASP A 34 11.28 19.72 4.60
N ASP A 35 11.18 18.51 4.03
CA ASP A 35 12.22 17.47 4.08
C ASP A 35 12.56 16.96 5.50
N GLU A 36 11.57 16.87 6.40
CA GLU A 36 11.76 16.26 7.73
C GLU A 36 11.83 14.74 7.62
N LEU A 37 12.92 14.15 8.12
CA LEU A 37 13.04 12.69 8.28
C LEU A 37 12.09 12.23 9.40
N VAL A 38 11.12 11.41 9.03
CA VAL A 38 10.13 10.83 9.96
C VAL A 38 10.64 9.49 10.50
N ALA A 39 11.16 8.64 9.63
CA ALA A 39 11.62 7.29 9.96
C ALA A 39 12.53 6.72 8.86
N GLN A 40 13.08 5.55 9.13
CA GLN A 40 13.82 4.75 8.18
C GLN A 40 13.20 3.36 8.15
N VAL A 41 12.67 2.93 7.00
CA VAL A 41 12.15 1.57 6.84
C VAL A 41 13.32 0.58 6.69
N PRO A 42 13.14 -0.68 7.12
CA PRO A 42 14.19 -1.69 7.01
C PRO A 42 14.44 -2.07 5.55
N LYS A 43 15.58 -2.71 5.27
CA LYS A 43 16.10 -2.91 3.90
C LYS A 43 15.10 -3.66 3.02
N GLU A 44 14.45 -4.66 3.59
CA GLU A 44 13.45 -5.52 2.98
C GLU A 44 12.16 -4.80 2.62
N CYS A 45 11.91 -3.60 3.16
CA CYS A 45 10.75 -2.75 2.84
C CYS A 45 11.11 -1.55 1.94
N ARG A 46 12.36 -1.44 1.49
CA ARG A 46 12.75 -0.35 0.59
C ARG A 46 12.09 -0.53 -0.78
N PRO A 47 11.50 0.53 -1.36
CA PRO A 47 10.82 0.41 -2.64
C PRO A 47 11.83 0.24 -3.78
N GLN A 48 11.81 -0.92 -4.45
CA GLN A 48 12.77 -1.24 -5.51
C GLN A 48 12.53 -0.40 -6.77
N GLY A 49 11.26 -0.08 -7.08
CA GLY A 49 10.87 0.59 -8.32
C GLY A 49 10.99 2.12 -8.31
N GLY A 50 11.34 2.78 -7.21
CA GLY A 50 11.29 4.25 -7.15
C GLY A 50 10.86 4.81 -5.81
N ARG A 51 10.99 6.13 -5.70
CA ARG A 51 10.36 6.91 -4.64
C ARG A 51 8.83 6.76 -4.71
N LEU A 52 8.22 6.46 -3.58
CA LEU A 52 6.78 6.41 -3.39
C LEU A 52 6.28 7.70 -2.74
N ILE A 53 5.04 8.09 -3.02
CA ILE A 53 4.37 9.25 -2.44
C ILE A 53 3.05 8.79 -1.84
N PHE A 54 2.73 9.28 -0.65
CA PHE A 54 1.51 8.95 0.07
C PHE A 54 0.82 10.22 0.57
N GLN A 55 -0.51 10.20 0.49
CA GLN A 55 -1.35 11.17 1.20
C GLN A 55 -1.45 10.73 2.66
N VAL A 56 -0.94 11.56 3.56
CA VAL A 56 -1.01 11.36 5.01
C VAL A 56 -1.78 12.51 5.66
N MET A 57 -1.99 12.44 6.98
CA MET A 57 -2.71 13.47 7.73
C MET A 57 -1.81 14.09 8.80
N ARG A 58 -1.73 15.42 8.82
CA ARG A 58 -1.09 16.20 9.87
C ARG A 58 -2.10 17.17 10.48
N ASP A 59 -2.36 17.09 11.78
CA ASP A 59 -3.29 17.97 12.49
C ASP A 59 -4.67 18.08 11.81
N ASN A 60 -5.23 16.95 11.36
CA ASN A 60 -6.47 16.84 10.57
C ASN A 60 -6.42 17.50 9.17
N LYS A 61 -5.25 17.83 8.66
CA LYS A 61 -5.03 18.37 7.31
C LYS A 61 -4.29 17.38 6.42
N PRO A 62 -4.48 17.46 5.09
CA PRO A 62 -3.64 16.71 4.18
C PRO A 62 -2.17 17.12 4.31
N ALA A 63 -1.28 16.14 4.30
CA ALA A 63 0.15 16.31 4.16
C ALA A 63 0.72 15.23 3.22
N ARG A 64 1.92 15.46 2.70
CA ARG A 64 2.60 14.51 1.81
C ARG A 64 3.70 13.80 2.56
N MET A 65 3.78 12.50 2.38
CA MET A 65 4.91 11.70 2.83
C MET A 65 5.52 10.96 1.66
N ASP A 66 6.84 11.00 1.55
CA ASP A 66 7.61 10.23 0.58
C ASP A 66 8.32 9.07 1.27
N VAL A 67 8.39 7.92 0.60
CA VAL A 67 9.33 6.84 0.96
C VAL A 67 10.37 6.75 -0.15
N LEU A 68 11.61 7.07 0.20
CA LEU A 68 12.74 7.11 -0.74
C LEU A 68 13.26 5.69 -1.03
N LYS A 69 14.03 5.53 -2.11
CA LYS A 69 14.65 4.24 -2.50
C LYS A 69 15.58 3.67 -1.41
N ASP A 70 16.21 4.52 -0.62
CA ASP A 70 17.07 4.11 0.51
C ASP A 70 16.27 3.79 1.77
N GLY A 71 14.94 3.92 1.73
CA GLY A 71 14.02 3.65 2.84
C GLY A 71 13.79 4.82 3.80
N ARG A 72 14.40 5.99 3.55
CA ARG A 72 14.04 7.18 4.34
C ARG A 72 12.59 7.57 4.08
N VAL A 73 11.87 7.83 5.16
CA VAL A 73 10.50 8.32 5.16
C VAL A 73 10.54 9.81 5.43
N MET A 74 10.14 10.62 4.46
CA MET A 74 10.28 12.07 4.50
C MET A 74 8.91 12.73 4.50
N LEU A 75 8.67 13.65 5.42
CA LEU A 75 7.55 14.57 5.32
C LEU A 75 7.88 15.64 4.27
N GLN A 76 6.93 15.94 3.39
CA GLN A 76 7.14 16.83 2.26
C GLN A 76 6.11 17.97 2.26
N GLY A 77 6.56 19.13 1.82
CA GLY A 77 5.73 20.28 1.48
C GLY A 77 5.49 21.22 2.66
N LYS A 78 5.24 22.49 2.32
CA LYS A 78 4.95 23.55 3.27
C LYS A 78 3.57 23.30 3.87
N THR A 79 3.47 22.51 4.94
CA THR A 79 2.24 22.53 5.73
C THR A 79 2.21 23.89 6.42
N VAL A 80 1.51 24.84 5.80
CA VAL A 80 1.32 26.20 6.32
C VAL A 80 0.46 26.09 7.57
N GLN A 81 1.08 25.85 8.71
CA GLN A 81 0.71 26.44 9.98
C GLN A 81 1.72 26.02 11.05
N LYS A 82 2.31 27.02 11.71
CA LYS A 82 2.65 26.87 13.12
C LYS A 82 1.36 26.47 13.81
N SER A 83 1.20 25.19 14.12
CA SER A 83 0.10 24.73 14.95
C SER A 83 0.26 25.46 16.29
N ARG A 84 -0.52 26.52 16.52
CA ARG A 84 -0.62 27.19 17.82
C ARG A 84 -1.31 26.31 18.86
N ARG A 85 -1.77 25.11 18.46
CA ARG A 85 -2.48 24.14 19.30
C ARG A 85 -1.60 22.92 19.53
N ASN A 86 -1.73 22.30 20.69
CA ASN A 86 -0.93 21.17 21.17
C ASN A 86 -1.08 19.86 20.37
N ASN A 87 -1.85 19.84 19.28
CA ASN A 87 -2.21 18.61 18.55
C ASN A 87 -1.29 18.36 17.35
N ASN A 88 0.03 18.57 17.49
CA ASN A 88 1.05 18.42 16.45
C ASN A 88 1.31 16.94 16.12
N PHE A 89 0.31 16.26 15.55
CA PHE A 89 0.39 14.85 15.18
C PHE A 89 0.54 14.69 13.67
N LEU A 90 1.29 13.67 13.28
CA LEU A 90 1.34 13.14 11.93
C LEU A 90 0.85 11.69 12.01
N SER A 91 -0.28 11.42 11.36
CA SER A 91 -0.72 10.04 11.13
C SER A 91 -0.02 9.51 9.89
N VAL A 92 0.83 8.52 10.12
CA VAL A 92 1.51 7.78 9.08
C VAL A 92 0.69 6.55 8.80
N VAL A 93 0.18 6.44 7.58
CA VAL A 93 -0.41 5.21 7.03
C VAL A 93 0.09 5.11 5.60
N ALA A 94 0.88 4.09 5.30
CA ALA A 94 1.37 3.80 3.98
C ALA A 94 1.45 2.30 3.75
N SER A 95 1.07 1.84 2.58
CA SER A 95 1.20 0.43 2.18
C SER A 95 1.76 0.34 0.77
N TRP A 96 2.68 -0.61 0.55
CA TRP A 96 3.25 -0.86 -0.76
C TRP A 96 3.77 -2.29 -0.88
N ASP A 97 3.74 -2.77 -2.11
CA ASP A 97 4.50 -3.91 -2.57
C ASP A 97 5.95 -3.51 -2.82
N VAL A 98 6.92 -4.26 -2.31
CA VAL A 98 8.35 -3.99 -2.53
C VAL A 98 8.78 -4.28 -3.96
N HIS A 99 8.06 -5.18 -4.65
CA HIS A 99 8.23 -5.54 -6.05
C HIS A 99 7.22 -4.80 -6.93
N ASN A 100 7.48 -4.78 -8.24
CA ASN A 100 6.54 -4.23 -9.20
C ASN A 100 5.50 -5.29 -9.53
N GLY A 101 4.22 -4.92 -9.46
CA GLY A 101 3.12 -5.70 -9.99
C GLY A 101 2.93 -5.48 -11.49
N THR A 102 1.70 -5.69 -11.97
CA THR A 102 1.33 -5.49 -13.37
C THR A 102 1.22 -4.00 -13.69
N GLU A 103 1.87 -3.54 -14.75
CA GLU A 103 1.79 -2.14 -15.18
C GLU A 103 0.33 -1.66 -15.28
N LEU A 104 0.06 -0.48 -14.73
CA LEU A 104 -1.28 0.08 -14.72
C LEU A 104 -1.55 0.75 -16.08
N PHE A 105 -2.63 0.32 -16.74
CA PHE A 105 -2.99 0.87 -18.04
C PHE A 105 -3.52 2.29 -17.91
N THR A 106 -2.74 3.28 -18.33
CA THR A 106 -3.15 4.69 -18.36
C THR A 106 -3.83 5.05 -19.69
N LYS A 107 -4.77 5.99 -19.64
CA LYS A 107 -5.52 6.51 -20.80
C LYS A 107 -5.42 8.03 -20.87
N ASN A 108 -5.93 8.64 -21.93
CA ASN A 108 -6.11 10.10 -22.04
C ASN A 108 -4.84 10.93 -21.77
N ASN A 109 -3.71 10.47 -22.33
CA ASN A 109 -2.38 11.08 -22.19
C ASN A 109 -1.82 11.09 -20.76
N TRP A 110 -2.41 10.34 -19.84
CA TRP A 110 -1.75 10.02 -18.58
C TRP A 110 -0.56 9.12 -18.87
N LEU A 111 0.59 9.49 -18.31
CA LEU A 111 1.85 8.76 -18.46
C LEU A 111 2.48 8.54 -17.09
N ASN A 112 3.31 7.52 -16.97
CA ASN A 112 4.21 7.39 -15.84
C ASN A 112 5.03 8.68 -15.66
N TYR A 113 5.17 9.14 -14.41
CA TYR A 113 5.90 10.37 -14.12
C TYR A 113 7.37 10.26 -14.53
N GLY A 114 7.97 9.11 -14.24
CA GLY A 114 9.37 8.78 -14.50
C GLY A 114 10.36 9.38 -13.50
N ARG A 115 11.62 9.51 -13.93
CA ARG A 115 12.75 10.00 -13.12
C ARG A 115 13.01 9.11 -11.91
N GLN A 116 12.94 9.69 -10.71
CA GLN A 116 13.19 9.00 -9.44
C GLN A 116 11.93 8.39 -8.82
N TYR A 117 10.76 8.67 -9.37
CA TYR A 117 9.48 8.19 -8.88
C TYR A 117 9.16 6.83 -9.45
N ARG A 118 8.42 6.04 -8.67
CA ARG A 118 7.97 4.73 -9.11
C ARG A 118 6.91 4.84 -10.19
N GLU A 119 7.02 3.98 -11.19
CA GLU A 119 6.00 3.79 -12.23
C GLU A 119 4.71 3.23 -11.62
N ALA A 120 3.59 3.45 -12.32
CA ALA A 120 2.29 3.02 -11.87
C ALA A 120 2.04 1.56 -12.22
N PHE A 121 1.69 0.78 -11.21
CA PHE A 121 1.31 -0.62 -11.35
C PHE A 121 0.23 -0.98 -10.34
N MET A 122 -0.36 -2.15 -10.58
CA MET A 122 -1.33 -2.81 -9.73
C MET A 122 -0.73 -4.09 -9.16
N THR A 123 -0.83 -4.27 -7.84
CA THR A 123 -0.59 -5.55 -7.17
C THR A 123 -1.94 -6.14 -6.74
N LYS A 124 -2.11 -7.44 -6.94
CA LYS A 124 -3.26 -8.20 -6.40
C LYS A 124 -2.76 -9.29 -5.47
N ILE A 125 -3.32 -9.35 -4.26
CA ILE A 125 -3.10 -10.45 -3.33
C ILE A 125 -4.44 -10.93 -2.80
N GLY A 126 -4.80 -12.18 -3.06
CA GLY A 126 -6.14 -12.69 -2.75
C GLY A 126 -7.21 -11.82 -3.42
N ASP A 127 -8.13 -11.29 -2.62
CA ASP A 127 -9.16 -10.32 -3.05
C ASP A 127 -8.75 -8.85 -2.85
N MET A 128 -7.54 -8.54 -2.36
CA MET A 128 -7.01 -7.18 -2.23
C MET A 128 -6.37 -6.72 -3.54
N CYS A 129 -6.67 -5.48 -3.92
CA CYS A 129 -6.02 -4.77 -5.02
C CYS A 129 -5.39 -3.48 -4.50
N MET A 130 -4.18 -3.20 -4.96
CA MET A 130 -3.40 -2.03 -4.60
C MET A 130 -2.85 -1.36 -5.86
N ALA A 131 -3.12 -0.07 -6.03
CA ALA A 131 -2.39 0.75 -6.99
C ALA A 131 -1.25 1.48 -6.27
N THR A 132 -0.16 1.72 -7.00
CA THR A 132 0.93 2.58 -6.53
C THR A 132 1.57 3.31 -7.70
N GLY A 133 2.60 4.12 -7.41
CA GLY A 133 3.32 4.91 -8.40
C GLY A 133 2.76 6.31 -8.61
N VAL A 134 3.34 7.02 -9.58
CA VAL A 134 3.02 8.41 -9.89
C VAL A 134 2.76 8.55 -11.39
N ILE A 135 1.62 9.13 -11.76
CA ILE A 135 1.24 9.43 -13.14
C ILE A 135 1.12 10.94 -13.36
N ARG A 136 1.24 11.40 -14.61
CA ARG A 136 1.24 12.83 -14.96
C ARG A 136 0.62 13.14 -16.32
N SER A 137 0.46 14.44 -16.56
CA SER A 137 0.27 15.05 -17.89
C SER A 137 -1.01 14.69 -18.64
N GLY A 138 -1.94 13.93 -18.05
CA GLY A 138 -3.24 13.68 -18.65
C GLY A 138 -4.27 14.77 -18.35
N LYS A 139 -5.40 14.69 -19.06
CA LYS A 139 -6.60 15.48 -18.71
C LYS A 139 -7.25 14.85 -17.47
N TRP A 140 -7.62 15.68 -16.50
CA TRP A 140 -8.40 15.24 -15.33
C TRP A 140 -9.73 14.62 -15.78
N GLY A 141 -10.26 13.71 -14.95
CA GLY A 141 -11.33 12.80 -15.31
C GLY A 141 -10.76 11.39 -15.46
N ALA A 142 -11.10 10.69 -16.54
CA ALA A 142 -10.64 9.33 -16.78
C ALA A 142 -9.11 9.25 -16.93
N MET A 143 -8.48 8.42 -16.08
CA MET A 143 -7.02 8.28 -15.98
C MET A 143 -6.50 6.97 -16.56
N GLY A 144 -7.30 5.91 -16.50
CA GLY A 144 -6.87 4.58 -16.92
C GLY A 144 -7.85 3.48 -16.55
N GLU A 145 -7.37 2.24 -16.59
CA GLU A 145 -8.11 1.05 -16.20
C GLU A 145 -7.28 0.16 -15.27
N VAL A 146 -7.94 -0.38 -14.25
CA VAL A 146 -7.37 -1.44 -13.41
C VAL A 146 -7.44 -2.78 -14.14
N MET A 147 -6.60 -3.73 -13.71
CA MET A 147 -6.57 -5.11 -14.21
C MET A 147 -7.98 -5.74 -14.14
N PRO A 148 -8.38 -6.63 -15.07
CA PRO A 148 -9.66 -7.33 -15.01
C PRO A 148 -9.99 -7.96 -13.65
N GLU A 149 -8.99 -8.55 -13.02
CA GLU A 149 -9.02 -9.18 -11.71
C GLU A 149 -9.03 -8.19 -10.53
N CYS A 150 -8.98 -6.88 -10.79
CA CYS A 150 -9.11 -5.81 -9.81
C CYS A 150 -10.35 -4.91 -10.02
N LYS A 151 -11.24 -5.30 -10.95
CA LYS A 151 -12.53 -4.62 -11.15
C LYS A 151 -13.42 -4.81 -9.91
N PRO A 152 -13.83 -3.73 -9.23
CA PRO A 152 -14.67 -3.86 -8.05
C PRO A 152 -16.13 -4.14 -8.44
N GLU A 153 -16.91 -4.81 -7.58
CA GLU A 153 -18.35 -5.02 -7.85
C GLU A 153 -19.17 -3.71 -7.92
N ARG A 154 -18.67 -2.68 -7.25
CA ARG A 154 -19.31 -1.38 -7.00
C ARG A 154 -18.24 -0.31 -6.95
N GLU A 155 -18.64 0.94 -7.11
CA GLU A 155 -17.69 2.05 -7.09
C GLU A 155 -16.95 2.14 -5.75
N ILE A 156 -15.64 2.32 -5.84
CA ILE A 156 -14.71 2.55 -4.72
C ILE A 156 -14.25 3.99 -4.77
N ILE A 157 -14.31 4.70 -3.64
CA ILE A 157 -13.82 6.08 -3.54
C ILE A 157 -12.49 6.08 -2.80
N LEU A 158 -11.41 6.48 -3.46
CA LEU A 158 -10.07 6.46 -2.89
C LEU A 158 -9.49 7.86 -2.77
N ASN A 159 -8.53 7.97 -1.86
CA ASN A 159 -7.77 9.18 -1.63
C ASN A 159 -6.40 9.05 -2.28
N ALA A 160 -6.08 9.95 -3.21
CA ALA A 160 -4.80 10.03 -3.89
C ALA A 160 -4.09 11.33 -3.53
N ASN A 161 -2.76 11.39 -3.70
CA ASN A 161 -1.97 12.57 -3.39
C ASN A 161 -1.74 13.45 -4.63
N ASN A 162 -2.03 14.76 -4.52
CA ASN A 162 -1.62 15.80 -5.46
C ASN A 162 -0.79 16.84 -4.72
N HIS A 163 0.40 16.44 -4.29
CA HIS A 163 1.31 17.24 -3.48
C HIS A 163 0.75 17.51 -2.07
N ASP A 164 0.43 18.75 -1.73
CA ASP A 164 -0.08 19.18 -0.42
C ASP A 164 -1.61 19.05 -0.30
N HIS A 165 -2.28 18.52 -1.33
CA HIS A 165 -3.74 18.38 -1.37
C HIS A 165 -4.17 16.96 -1.82
N PRO A 166 -5.36 16.51 -1.39
CA PRO A 166 -5.92 15.26 -1.84
C PRO A 166 -6.58 15.40 -3.21
N VAL A 167 -6.64 14.27 -3.93
CA VAL A 167 -7.50 14.05 -5.09
C VAL A 167 -8.39 12.84 -4.81
N ARG A 168 -9.69 13.01 -5.04
CA ARG A 168 -10.65 11.91 -5.06
C ARG A 168 -10.48 11.14 -6.35
N VAL A 169 -10.11 9.87 -6.25
CA VAL A 169 -10.07 8.94 -7.37
C VAL A 169 -11.13 7.88 -7.15
N ASP A 170 -12.00 7.71 -8.13
CA ASP A 170 -13.01 6.65 -8.09
C ASP A 170 -12.59 5.52 -9.03
N VAL A 171 -12.80 4.27 -8.59
CA VAL A 171 -12.64 3.07 -9.41
C VAL A 171 -14.02 2.50 -9.68
N HIS A 172 -14.41 2.44 -10.95
CA HIS A 172 -15.74 2.00 -11.38
C HIS A 172 -15.80 0.49 -11.63
N PRO A 173 -16.99 -0.14 -11.61
CA PRO A 173 -17.13 -1.59 -11.80
C PRO A 173 -16.65 -2.14 -13.15
N ASN A 174 -16.64 -1.31 -14.18
CA ASN A 174 -16.08 -1.67 -15.50
C ASN A 174 -14.54 -1.71 -15.50
N GLY A 175 -13.89 -1.24 -14.43
CA GLY A 175 -12.45 -1.16 -14.27
C GLY A 175 -11.84 0.20 -14.58
N THR A 176 -12.60 1.16 -15.13
CA THR A 176 -12.05 2.50 -15.37
C THR A 176 -11.86 3.23 -14.06
N PHE A 177 -10.78 4.00 -13.94
CA PHE A 177 -10.55 4.88 -12.80
C PHE A 177 -10.23 6.30 -13.25
N GLY A 178 -10.50 7.28 -12.38
CA GLY A 178 -10.29 8.68 -12.70
C GLY A 178 -10.51 9.63 -11.53
N SER A 179 -10.03 10.86 -11.68
CA SER A 179 -10.28 11.92 -10.70
C SER A 179 -11.71 12.43 -10.82
N ILE A 180 -12.40 12.51 -9.69
CA ILE A 180 -13.77 13.05 -9.60
C ILE A 180 -13.81 14.42 -8.94
N GLY A 181 -12.92 14.67 -7.99
CA GLY A 181 -12.83 15.94 -7.27
C GLY A 181 -11.49 16.06 -6.56
N GLY A 182 -11.24 17.22 -5.95
CA GLY A 182 -9.97 17.48 -5.28
C GLY A 182 -9.26 18.70 -5.83
N THR A 183 -7.97 18.78 -5.54
CA THR A 183 -7.10 19.83 -6.09
C THR A 183 -6.31 19.32 -7.27
N TYR A 184 -6.20 20.14 -8.31
CA TYR A 184 -5.57 19.80 -9.58
C TYR A 184 -4.36 20.70 -9.89
N LYS A 185 -3.81 21.36 -8.87
CA LYS A 185 -2.75 22.36 -8.99
C LYS A 185 -1.48 21.78 -9.58
N HIS A 186 -1.19 20.52 -9.28
CA HIS A 186 -0.03 19.83 -9.83
C HIS A 186 -0.47 18.88 -10.95
N LYS A 187 0.21 18.90 -12.10
CA LYS A 187 -0.11 18.07 -13.28
C LYS A 187 0.30 16.59 -13.11
N TRP A 188 0.25 16.07 -11.89
CA TRP A 188 0.60 14.69 -11.52
C TRP A 188 -0.24 14.21 -10.34
N VAL A 189 -0.45 12.91 -10.21
CA VAL A 189 -1.12 12.32 -9.04
C VAL A 189 -0.37 11.06 -8.64
N SER A 190 -0.18 10.86 -7.33
CA SER A 190 0.30 9.59 -6.82
C SER A 190 -0.86 8.71 -6.41
N LEU A 191 -0.79 7.46 -6.86
CA LEU A 191 -1.77 6.42 -6.60
C LEU A 191 -1.45 5.62 -5.33
N GLY A 192 -0.43 6.04 -4.55
CA GLY A 192 -0.08 5.38 -3.30
C GLY A 192 -1.24 5.38 -2.30
N ASN A 193 -1.40 4.28 -1.55
CA ASN A 193 -2.53 3.99 -0.64
C ASN A 193 -3.89 3.76 -1.32
N MET A 194 -3.95 3.58 -2.63
CA MET A 194 -5.15 3.10 -3.30
C MET A 194 -5.32 1.58 -3.10
N VAL A 195 -5.79 1.20 -1.90
CA VAL A 195 -6.01 -0.20 -1.50
C VAL A 195 -7.49 -0.46 -1.31
N TYR A 196 -8.00 -1.54 -1.90
CA TYR A 196 -9.39 -1.94 -1.75
C TYR A 196 -9.60 -3.43 -1.97
N PRO A 197 -10.62 -4.04 -1.33
CA PRO A 197 -11.03 -5.40 -1.67
C PRO A 197 -11.87 -5.37 -2.95
N ARG A 198 -11.69 -6.34 -3.84
CA ARG A 198 -12.43 -6.46 -5.10
C ARG A 198 -13.91 -6.78 -4.91
N ARG A 199 -14.24 -7.53 -3.85
CA ARG A 199 -15.60 -7.85 -3.44
C ARG A 199 -15.90 -7.21 -2.09
N PRO A 200 -17.18 -6.91 -1.78
CA PRO A 200 -17.55 -6.56 -0.42
C PRO A 200 -17.22 -7.71 0.53
N GLY A 201 -16.75 -7.38 1.72
CA GLY A 201 -16.51 -8.36 2.78
C GLY A 201 -17.77 -8.65 3.61
N LYS A 202 -17.57 -9.03 4.87
CA LYS A 202 -18.64 -9.20 5.83
C LYS A 202 -19.32 -7.84 6.09
N PRO A 203 -20.67 -7.78 6.19
CA PRO A 203 -21.36 -6.52 6.48
C PRO A 203 -20.88 -5.89 7.78
N LEU A 204 -20.55 -4.60 7.75
CA LEU A 204 -20.24 -3.84 8.96
C LEU A 204 -21.55 -3.32 9.56
N VAL A 205 -21.90 -3.80 10.75
CA VAL A 205 -23.12 -3.38 11.46
C VAL A 205 -22.97 -1.94 11.92
N LEU A 206 -23.77 -1.05 11.34
CA LEU A 206 -23.75 0.36 11.65
C LEU A 206 -24.59 0.66 12.90
N LEU A 207 -24.04 1.47 13.80
CA LEU A 207 -24.62 1.83 15.09
C LEU A 207 -25.09 3.30 15.07
N ASN A 208 -25.77 3.72 16.14
CA ASN A 208 -26.09 5.14 16.39
C ASN A 208 -26.74 5.86 15.20
N SER A 209 -27.66 5.19 14.49
CA SER A 209 -28.35 5.72 13.30
C SER A 209 -27.45 6.04 12.09
N TRP A 210 -26.18 5.64 12.13
CA TRP A 210 -25.34 5.58 10.93
C TRP A 210 -25.95 4.58 9.96
N ARG A 211 -25.88 4.88 8.67
CA ARG A 211 -26.53 4.06 7.64
C ARG A 211 -25.75 4.05 6.35
N ASN A 212 -25.88 2.98 5.60
CA ASN A 212 -25.32 2.88 4.26
C ASN A 212 -25.85 4.01 3.38
N HIS A 213 -24.97 4.60 2.57
CA HIS A 213 -25.36 5.60 1.61
C HIS A 213 -26.21 4.96 0.51
N LYS A 214 -27.50 5.32 0.50
CA LYS A 214 -28.42 5.00 -0.59
C LYS A 214 -28.49 6.20 -1.52
N ILE A 215 -28.34 5.98 -2.83
CA ILE A 215 -28.82 6.94 -3.82
C ILE A 215 -30.32 6.67 -3.98
N PRO A 216 -31.19 7.71 -3.93
CA PRO A 216 -32.63 7.53 -4.13
C PRO A 216 -32.94 6.91 -5.49
N ALA A 217 -33.91 5.99 -5.53
CA ALA A 217 -34.40 5.33 -6.73
C ALA A 217 -35.10 6.29 -7.73
N SER A 218 -35.25 7.57 -7.38
CA SER A 218 -35.92 8.59 -8.21
C SER A 218 -35.22 8.91 -9.53
N THR A 219 -34.05 8.31 -9.80
CA THR A 219 -33.32 8.44 -11.06
C THR A 219 -33.37 7.18 -11.94
N GLY A 220 -34.19 6.17 -11.59
CA GLY A 220 -34.34 4.95 -12.39
C GLY A 220 -33.08 4.07 -12.46
N ALA A 221 -32.00 4.46 -11.79
CA ALA A 221 -30.76 3.69 -11.75
C ALA A 221 -30.86 2.58 -10.69
N GLN A 222 -30.81 1.34 -11.19
CA GLN A 222 -30.63 0.07 -10.47
C GLN A 222 -29.69 0.20 -9.25
N LYS A 223 -29.96 -0.58 -8.20
CA LYS A 223 -29.07 -0.97 -7.06
C LYS A 223 -27.93 0.05 -6.75
N GLY A 224 -27.93 0.69 -5.58
CA GLY A 224 -26.99 1.76 -5.18
C GLY A 224 -25.55 1.72 -5.74
N LYS A 225 -25.10 2.85 -6.30
CA LYS A 225 -23.79 3.05 -6.97
C LYS A 225 -22.59 2.63 -6.11
N TYR A 226 -22.63 2.96 -4.82
CA TYR A 226 -21.55 2.73 -3.87
C TYR A 226 -21.75 1.47 -3.03
N ARG A 227 -20.66 0.94 -2.47
CA ARG A 227 -20.72 -0.19 -1.55
C ARG A 227 -21.40 0.16 -0.23
N LYS A 228 -22.07 -0.85 0.32
CA LYS A 228 -22.44 -0.86 1.73
C LYS A 228 -21.17 -1.02 2.59
N ALA A 229 -21.21 -0.48 3.79
CA ALA A 229 -20.20 -0.66 4.81
C ALA A 229 -19.93 -2.15 5.04
N SER A 230 -18.69 -2.55 4.89
CA SER A 230 -18.22 -3.91 5.07
C SER A 230 -16.77 -3.91 5.56
N PHE A 231 -16.37 -5.04 6.12
CA PHE A 231 -14.99 -5.31 6.51
C PHE A 231 -14.54 -6.63 5.89
N HIS A 232 -13.28 -6.68 5.48
CA HIS A 232 -12.67 -7.83 4.82
C HIS A 232 -11.31 -8.09 5.46
N ARG A 233 -10.89 -9.36 5.54
CA ARG A 233 -9.56 -9.74 6.05
C ARG A 233 -8.90 -10.73 5.10
N ILE A 234 -7.64 -10.48 4.80
CA ILE A 234 -6.75 -11.37 4.03
C ILE A 234 -5.47 -11.51 4.85
N GLY A 235 -5.16 -12.74 5.28
CA GLY A 235 -4.14 -12.95 6.31
C GLY A 235 -4.42 -12.07 7.54
N ASN A 236 -3.46 -11.23 7.89
CA ASN A 236 -3.60 -10.27 9.00
C ASN A 236 -4.03 -8.87 8.58
N ILE A 237 -4.26 -8.62 7.30
CA ILE A 237 -4.65 -7.30 6.79
C ILE A 237 -6.17 -7.19 6.82
N VAL A 238 -6.68 -6.24 7.59
CA VAL A 238 -8.09 -5.83 7.62
C VAL A 238 -8.26 -4.63 6.70
N MET A 239 -9.34 -4.66 5.91
CA MET A 239 -9.76 -3.55 5.07
C MET A 239 -11.21 -3.18 5.37
N LEU A 240 -11.49 -1.89 5.47
CA LEU A 240 -12.87 -1.40 5.47
C LEU A 240 -13.24 -0.93 4.06
N SER A 241 -14.54 -0.98 3.76
CA SER A 241 -15.06 -0.53 2.47
C SER A 241 -16.48 -0.01 2.63
N GLY A 242 -16.87 0.92 1.76
CA GLY A 242 -18.23 1.45 1.67
C GLY A 242 -18.37 2.93 1.96
N LEU A 243 -19.55 3.44 1.63
CA LEU A 243 -19.95 4.82 1.85
C LEU A 243 -21.12 4.85 2.83
N VAL A 244 -20.96 5.61 3.92
CA VAL A 244 -21.99 5.73 4.97
C VAL A 244 -22.47 7.17 5.10
N ARG A 245 -23.66 7.36 5.65
CA ARG A 245 -24.21 8.68 6.02
C ARG A 245 -24.15 8.86 7.53
N PRO A 246 -23.92 10.10 8.01
CA PRO A 246 -23.81 10.38 9.43
C PRO A 246 -25.06 9.96 10.21
N GLY A 247 -24.80 9.43 11.40
CA GLY A 247 -25.76 9.20 12.47
C GLY A 247 -25.52 10.13 13.64
N LYS A 248 -25.94 9.72 14.84
CA LYS A 248 -25.66 10.42 16.10
C LYS A 248 -24.25 10.09 16.58
N GLY A 249 -23.48 11.11 16.98
CA GLY A 249 -22.12 10.93 17.48
C GLY A 249 -21.13 10.39 16.43
N GLY A 250 -19.88 10.15 16.87
CA GLY A 250 -18.81 9.69 15.99
C GLY A 250 -18.71 8.17 15.81
N HIS A 251 -19.16 7.39 16.79
CA HIS A 251 -19.04 5.93 16.76
C HIS A 251 -20.02 5.32 15.75
N LEU A 252 -19.50 4.82 14.63
CA LEU A 252 -20.29 4.34 13.51
C LEU A 252 -20.46 2.81 13.50
N ALA A 253 -19.49 2.06 13.99
CA ALA A 253 -19.53 0.60 14.06
C ALA A 253 -18.48 0.05 15.03
N THR A 254 -18.57 -1.24 15.33
CA THR A 254 -17.55 -1.98 16.10
C THR A 254 -17.13 -3.22 15.32
N LEU A 255 -15.82 -3.41 15.16
CA LEU A 255 -15.23 -4.59 14.56
C LEU A 255 -15.22 -5.77 15.54
N PRO A 256 -15.41 -7.01 15.05
CA PRO A 256 -15.22 -8.21 15.86
C PRO A 256 -13.77 -8.29 16.41
N PRO A 257 -13.54 -8.96 17.55
CA PRO A 257 -12.23 -9.03 18.21
C PRO A 257 -11.05 -9.36 17.28
N ASP A 258 -11.22 -10.33 16.38
CA ASP A 258 -10.20 -10.80 15.44
C ASP A 258 -9.95 -9.85 14.26
N TYR A 259 -10.62 -8.70 14.20
CA TYR A 259 -10.42 -7.67 13.16
C TYR A 259 -9.90 -6.34 13.73
N ARG A 260 -9.56 -6.30 15.01
CA ARG A 260 -9.18 -5.07 15.71
C ARG A 260 -7.69 -4.77 15.54
N PRO A 261 -7.28 -3.50 15.42
CA PRO A 261 -5.87 -3.14 15.43
C PRO A 261 -5.27 -3.26 16.84
N ILE A 262 -3.94 -3.35 16.91
CA ILE A 262 -3.21 -3.41 18.20
C ILE A 262 -3.42 -2.15 19.03
N ASP A 263 -3.49 -0.98 18.39
CA ASP A 263 -3.69 0.30 19.05
C ASP A 263 -4.58 1.19 18.18
N ARG A 264 -4.93 2.39 18.67
CA ARG A 264 -5.73 3.33 17.89
C ARG A 264 -4.97 3.85 16.66
N LEU A 265 -5.55 3.63 15.50
CA LEU A 265 -5.09 4.12 14.20
C LEU A 265 -5.94 5.32 13.74
N VAL A 266 -5.31 6.24 13.02
CA VAL A 266 -5.93 7.48 12.50
C VAL A 266 -5.83 7.48 10.98
N PHE A 267 -6.95 7.56 10.28
CA PHE A 267 -7.00 7.55 8.82
C PHE A 267 -7.55 8.85 8.27
N GLY A 268 -6.91 9.37 7.23
CA GLY A 268 -7.44 10.44 6.39
C GLY A 268 -8.10 9.87 5.15
N THR A 269 -9.43 9.73 5.18
CA THR A 269 -10.20 9.25 4.02
C THR A 269 -10.64 10.41 3.15
N ASN A 270 -10.87 10.13 1.86
CA ASN A 270 -11.24 11.18 0.92
C ASN A 270 -12.60 11.80 1.29
N HIS A 271 -12.69 13.13 1.19
CA HIS A 271 -13.93 13.88 1.33
C HIS A 271 -14.02 14.97 0.24
N HIS A 272 -14.01 14.55 -1.03
CA HIS A 272 -13.85 15.43 -2.21
C HIS A 272 -12.55 16.24 -2.17
N THR A 273 -12.64 17.52 -1.81
CA THR A 273 -11.54 18.49 -1.78
C THR A 273 -10.81 18.52 -0.43
N SER A 274 -11.33 17.82 0.57
CA SER A 274 -10.74 17.70 1.90
C SER A 274 -10.57 16.24 2.30
N LEU A 275 -10.11 16.03 3.55
CA LEU A 275 -10.07 14.73 4.19
C LEU A 275 -11.07 14.68 5.33
N THR A 276 -11.64 13.50 5.55
CA THR A 276 -12.33 13.14 6.79
C THR A 276 -11.39 12.31 7.65
N ARG A 277 -11.36 12.59 8.96
CA ARG A 277 -10.65 11.76 9.94
C ARG A 277 -11.57 10.65 10.43
N VAL A 278 -11.16 9.42 10.20
CA VAL A 278 -11.75 8.21 10.76
C VAL A 278 -10.70 7.51 11.59
N ASP A 279 -11.04 7.16 12.82
CA ASP A 279 -10.17 6.40 13.70
C ASP A 279 -10.71 4.97 13.83
N VAL A 280 -9.80 4.01 13.99
CA VAL A 280 -10.13 2.65 14.41
C VAL A 280 -9.42 2.41 15.73
N THR A 281 -10.17 2.19 16.81
CA THR A 281 -9.59 2.01 18.16
C THR A 281 -9.18 0.56 18.40
N HIS A 282 -8.39 0.33 19.46
CA HIS A 282 -8.01 -1.01 19.93
C HIS A 282 -9.22 -1.90 20.22
N GLU A 283 -10.32 -1.31 20.71
CA GLU A 283 -11.59 -2.02 20.96
C GLU A 283 -12.39 -2.30 19.66
N GLY A 284 -11.84 -1.93 18.51
CA GLY A 284 -12.47 -2.11 17.20
C GLY A 284 -13.51 -1.04 16.87
N HIS A 285 -13.63 0.03 17.66
CA HIS A 285 -14.56 1.10 17.34
C HIS A 285 -14.09 1.83 16.09
N VAL A 286 -14.95 1.86 15.08
CA VAL A 286 -14.77 2.73 13.91
C VAL A 286 -15.46 4.06 14.24
N VAL A 287 -14.71 5.14 14.23
CA VAL A 287 -15.15 6.43 14.76
C VAL A 287 -14.87 7.54 13.76
N TYR A 288 -15.91 8.23 13.30
CA TYR A 288 -15.78 9.53 12.66
C TYR A 288 -15.36 10.57 13.71
N VAL A 289 -14.28 11.31 13.44
CA VAL A 289 -13.75 12.32 14.37
C VAL A 289 -13.97 13.74 13.87
N SER A 290 -13.64 14.04 12.60
CA SER A 290 -13.71 15.40 12.07
C SER A 290 -13.59 15.45 10.55
N GLY A 291 -13.87 16.61 9.94
CA GLY A 291 -13.56 16.89 8.53
C GLY A 291 -14.70 16.65 7.54
N MET A 292 -15.89 16.32 8.04
CA MET A 292 -17.08 16.14 7.21
C MET A 292 -17.64 17.49 6.72
N VAL A 293 -17.68 17.67 5.40
CA VAL A 293 -18.28 18.83 4.71
C VAL A 293 -19.62 18.48 4.03
N TYR A 294 -19.86 17.19 3.80
CA TYR A 294 -21.02 16.64 3.10
C TYR A 294 -21.54 15.45 3.89
N ASP A 295 -22.82 15.09 3.73
CA ASP A 295 -23.50 14.03 4.52
C ASP A 295 -23.09 12.59 4.16
N TRP A 296 -21.78 12.32 4.15
CA TRP A 296 -21.22 11.00 3.95
C TRP A 296 -19.79 10.87 4.48
N VAL A 297 -19.38 9.62 4.76
CA VAL A 297 -18.01 9.23 5.12
C VAL A 297 -17.63 8.01 4.29
N VAL A 298 -16.45 8.07 3.69
CA VAL A 298 -15.84 6.96 2.94
C VAL A 298 -15.03 6.10 3.90
N LEU A 299 -15.21 4.78 3.81
CA LEU A 299 -14.41 3.78 4.51
C LEU A 299 -13.40 3.07 3.58
N ASP A 300 -13.56 3.20 2.27
CA ASP A 300 -12.62 2.68 1.27
C ASP A 300 -11.21 3.28 1.48
N GLY A 301 -10.17 2.48 1.24
CA GLY A 301 -8.78 2.86 1.46
C GLY A 301 -8.30 2.72 2.91
N ILE A 302 -9.17 2.43 3.88
CA ILE A 302 -8.76 2.08 5.25
C ILE A 302 -8.27 0.64 5.24
N SER A 303 -6.98 0.45 5.53
CA SER A 303 -6.37 -0.87 5.71
C SER A 303 -5.33 -0.86 6.82
N PHE A 304 -5.24 -1.95 7.58
CA PHE A 304 -4.34 -2.08 8.73
C PHE A 304 -4.15 -3.55 9.13
N PHE A 305 -3.16 -3.85 9.97
CA PHE A 305 -3.02 -5.19 10.55
C PHE A 305 -3.89 -5.36 11.79
N ALA A 306 -4.61 -6.48 11.85
CA ALA A 306 -5.27 -6.92 13.07
C ALA A 306 -4.26 -7.35 14.15
N ILE A 307 -4.72 -7.41 15.40
CA ILE A 307 -4.06 -8.11 16.50
C ILE A 307 -3.80 -9.55 16.06
N ARG A 308 -2.58 -10.02 16.27
CA ARG A 308 -2.22 -11.42 16.09
C ARG A 308 -2.82 -12.20 17.26
N ASP A 309 -3.61 -13.22 16.97
CA ASP A 309 -3.61 -14.42 17.81
C ASP A 309 -2.42 -15.25 17.32
N ASP A 310 -1.44 -15.36 18.19
CA ASP A 310 -0.13 -15.98 18.06
C ASP A 310 -0.05 -17.32 17.27
N HIS A 311 0.76 -17.31 16.19
CA HIS A 311 1.94 -18.17 15.99
C HIS A 311 2.04 -19.40 15.04
N GLU A 312 1.01 -19.96 14.38
CA GLU A 312 1.24 -21.15 13.50
C GLU A 312 0.80 -21.03 12.02
N ASP A 313 -0.11 -20.12 11.68
CA ASP A 313 -0.73 -20.14 10.34
C ASP A 313 0.05 -19.39 9.25
N GLN A 314 0.92 -18.43 9.61
CA GLN A 314 1.61 -17.61 8.60
C GLN A 314 2.63 -18.41 7.80
N ASP A 315 3.42 -19.26 8.45
CA ASP A 315 4.46 -20.03 7.77
C ASP A 315 3.85 -21.10 6.84
N GLN A 316 2.70 -21.67 7.23
CA GLN A 316 1.98 -22.64 6.40
C GLN A 316 1.25 -21.96 5.22
N GLU A 317 0.62 -20.81 5.44
CA GLU A 317 -0.07 -20.06 4.38
C GLU A 317 0.92 -19.36 3.42
N GLU A 318 2.10 -18.97 3.90
CA GLU A 318 3.20 -18.46 3.08
C GLU A 318 3.84 -19.58 2.27
N ALA A 319 4.16 -20.73 2.90
CA ALA A 319 4.69 -21.89 2.19
C ALA A 319 3.72 -22.44 1.11
N ALA A 320 2.43 -22.51 1.41
CA ALA A 320 1.41 -22.98 0.45
C ALA A 320 1.26 -22.03 -0.75
N TYR A 321 1.35 -20.71 -0.53
CA TYR A 321 1.31 -19.73 -1.61
C TYR A 321 2.58 -19.75 -2.45
N ASP A 322 3.75 -19.80 -1.83
CA ASP A 322 5.04 -19.88 -2.54
C ASP A 322 5.09 -21.16 -3.41
N GLU A 323 4.51 -22.26 -2.93
CA GLU A 323 4.35 -23.48 -3.73
C GLU A 323 3.38 -23.28 -4.92
N GLU A 324 2.27 -22.57 -4.73
CA GLU A 324 1.32 -22.26 -5.80
C GLU A 324 1.88 -21.29 -6.86
N GLU A 325 2.66 -20.28 -6.42
CA GLU A 325 3.33 -19.32 -7.30
C GLU A 325 4.47 -19.99 -8.07
N ARG A 326 5.27 -20.84 -7.41
CA ARG A 326 6.30 -21.68 -8.07
C ARG A 326 5.67 -22.62 -9.11
N LYS A 327 4.44 -23.13 -8.86
CA LYS A 327 3.65 -23.91 -9.84
C LYS A 327 3.09 -23.07 -10.99
N ARG A 328 2.94 -21.75 -10.82
CA ARG A 328 2.54 -20.82 -11.89
C ARG A 328 3.72 -20.41 -12.75
N GLU A 329 4.87 -20.13 -12.14
CA GLU A 329 6.10 -19.74 -12.83
C GLU A 329 6.81 -20.93 -13.51
N GLY A 330 6.68 -22.14 -12.96
CA GLY A 330 7.25 -23.37 -13.52
C GLY A 330 6.40 -24.09 -14.56
N ARG A 331 5.24 -23.54 -14.95
CA ARG A 331 4.39 -24.16 -15.99
C ARG A 331 4.97 -23.79 -17.37
N PRO A 332 5.34 -24.76 -18.22
CA PRO A 332 5.74 -24.46 -19.59
C PRO A 332 4.63 -23.66 -20.25
N VAL A 333 4.98 -22.56 -20.91
CA VAL A 333 4.06 -21.89 -21.82
C VAL A 333 3.69 -22.92 -22.87
N ASP A 334 2.41 -23.29 -22.95
CA ASP A 334 1.88 -24.10 -24.05
C ASP A 334 2.19 -23.34 -25.34
N GLU A 335 3.27 -23.73 -26.01
CA GLU A 335 3.57 -23.40 -27.41
C GLU A 335 2.60 -24.14 -28.33
N ASP A 336 1.28 -23.98 -28.14
CA ASP A 336 0.34 -24.37 -29.19
C ASP A 336 -0.97 -23.59 -29.12
N LYS A 337 -0.95 -22.43 -29.77
CA LYS A 337 -1.99 -21.95 -30.69
C LYS A 337 -1.51 -20.68 -31.36
N GLY A 338 -0.56 -20.88 -32.28
CA GLY A 338 -0.14 -19.86 -33.23
C GLY A 338 -1.34 -19.36 -34.05
N ARG A 339 -1.85 -18.19 -33.67
CA ARG A 339 -2.72 -17.39 -34.53
C ARG A 339 -1.84 -16.79 -35.62
N LYS A 340 -1.94 -17.32 -36.83
CA LYS A 340 -1.35 -16.75 -38.05
C LYS A 340 -1.68 -15.25 -38.13
N LEU A 341 -0.68 -14.41 -37.89
CA LEU A 341 -0.61 -13.05 -38.40
C LEU A 341 0.64 -12.98 -39.26
N THR A 342 0.41 -12.85 -40.54
CA THR A 342 1.40 -12.80 -41.61
C THR A 342 2.24 -11.52 -41.53
N GLY A 343 3.56 -11.68 -41.70
CA GLY A 343 4.41 -10.70 -42.40
C GLY A 343 5.11 -9.67 -41.51
N LEU A 344 6.35 -9.98 -41.13
CA LEU A 344 7.57 -9.15 -41.20
C LEU A 344 8.63 -9.83 -40.32
N GLY A 345 9.58 -10.54 -40.94
CA GLY A 345 10.69 -11.19 -40.24
C GLY A 345 11.74 -10.18 -39.76
N PRO A 346 12.42 -10.44 -38.64
CA PRO A 346 13.45 -9.54 -38.12
C PRO A 346 14.73 -9.56 -38.96
N ASP A 347 15.40 -8.41 -38.97
CA ASP A 347 16.63 -8.08 -39.70
C ASP A 347 17.80 -9.02 -39.32
N PRO A 348 18.56 -9.56 -40.29
CA PRO A 348 19.75 -10.41 -40.06
C PRO A 348 20.79 -9.86 -39.07
N MET A 349 20.84 -8.55 -38.80
CA MET A 349 21.75 -7.97 -37.80
C MET A 349 21.38 -8.29 -36.34
N GLU A 350 20.12 -8.59 -36.04
CA GLU A 350 19.66 -8.77 -34.66
C GLU A 350 19.97 -10.19 -34.13
N LYS A 351 20.09 -11.16 -35.03
CA LYS A 351 20.38 -12.57 -34.72
C LYS A 351 21.79 -12.79 -34.18
N ASN A 352 22.78 -12.09 -34.75
CA ASN A 352 24.18 -12.18 -34.32
C ASN A 352 24.42 -11.56 -32.93
N LYS A 353 23.61 -10.58 -32.52
CA LYS A 353 23.72 -9.94 -31.21
C LYS A 353 23.22 -10.85 -30.09
N ILE A 354 22.16 -11.60 -30.36
CA ILE A 354 21.57 -12.57 -29.42
C ILE A 354 22.52 -13.77 -29.23
N GLU A 355 23.13 -14.30 -30.29
CA GLU A 355 24.09 -15.40 -30.17
C GLU A 355 25.37 -14.99 -29.42
N HIS A 356 25.84 -13.76 -29.62
CA HIS A 356 26.98 -13.22 -28.87
C HIS A 356 26.67 -13.08 -27.37
N ASP A 357 25.47 -12.64 -27.01
CA ASP A 357 25.08 -12.47 -25.61
C ASP A 357 24.85 -13.82 -24.90
N VAL A 358 24.24 -14.81 -25.57
CA VAL A 358 24.06 -16.17 -25.01
C VAL A 358 25.40 -16.84 -24.69
N ASN A 359 26.39 -16.71 -25.58
CA ASN A 359 27.74 -17.26 -25.35
C ASN A 359 28.48 -16.56 -24.21
N LYS A 360 28.23 -15.26 -24.00
CA LYS A 360 28.80 -14.47 -22.89
C LYS A 360 28.23 -14.87 -21.53
N TYR A 361 26.96 -15.27 -21.46
CA TYR A 361 26.34 -15.74 -20.21
C TYR A 361 26.78 -17.17 -19.86
N SER A 362 26.91 -18.06 -20.85
CA SER A 362 27.43 -19.43 -20.66
C SER A 362 28.84 -19.44 -20.05
N ALA A 363 29.73 -18.56 -20.51
CA ALA A 363 31.10 -18.47 -19.98
C ALA A 363 31.16 -18.03 -18.50
N LYS A 364 30.23 -17.17 -18.05
CA LYS A 364 30.14 -16.72 -16.65
C LYS A 364 29.64 -17.82 -15.71
N ASP A 365 28.77 -18.69 -16.18
CA ASP A 365 28.26 -19.80 -15.37
C ASP A 365 29.33 -20.84 -15.06
N GLU A 366 30.24 -21.11 -16.01
CA GLU A 366 31.38 -22.00 -15.77
C GLU A 366 32.41 -21.38 -14.80
N GLU A 367 32.61 -20.06 -14.84
CA GLU A 367 33.47 -19.34 -13.88
C GLU A 367 32.89 -19.39 -12.45
N ILE A 368 31.56 -19.25 -12.32
CA ILE A 368 30.85 -19.38 -11.04
C ILE A 368 30.93 -20.81 -10.49
N LYS A 369 30.79 -21.84 -11.34
CA LYS A 369 30.96 -23.24 -10.93
C LYS A 369 32.40 -23.52 -10.44
N ALA A 370 33.40 -22.98 -11.12
CA ALA A 370 34.80 -23.13 -10.72
C ALA A 370 35.10 -22.47 -9.35
N LEU A 371 34.54 -21.28 -9.09
CA LEU A 371 34.69 -20.58 -7.81
C LEU A 371 34.02 -21.33 -6.65
N LYS A 372 32.81 -21.89 -6.85
CA LYS A 372 32.13 -22.70 -5.83
C LYS A 372 32.94 -23.94 -5.44
N LYS A 373 33.49 -24.65 -6.43
CA LYS A 373 34.34 -25.83 -6.20
C LYS A 373 35.65 -25.47 -5.46
N LYS A 374 36.18 -24.27 -5.68
CA LYS A 374 37.36 -23.76 -4.97
C LYS A 374 37.04 -23.40 -3.51
N LEU A 375 35.83 -22.91 -3.25
CA LEU A 375 35.35 -22.57 -1.91
C LEU A 375 35.11 -23.82 -1.05
N GLU A 376 34.54 -24.89 -1.62
CA GLU A 376 34.35 -26.17 -0.92
C GLU A 376 35.68 -26.79 -0.49
N LYS A 377 36.69 -26.78 -1.36
CA LYS A 377 38.04 -27.26 -1.02
C LYS A 377 38.72 -26.46 0.10
N LEU A 378 38.38 -25.18 0.27
CA LEU A 378 38.89 -24.36 1.36
C LEU A 378 38.16 -24.65 2.69
N GLY A 379 36.90 -25.06 2.64
CA GLY A 379 36.13 -25.47 3.81
C GLY A 379 36.61 -26.79 4.44
N GLU A 380 37.17 -27.69 3.64
CA GLU A 380 37.72 -28.98 4.10
C GLU A 380 39.11 -28.86 4.76
N ALA A 381 39.80 -27.73 4.58
CA ALA A 381 41.17 -27.50 5.09
C ALA A 381 41.22 -26.86 6.49
N LEU A 382 40.08 -26.59 7.14
CA LEU A 382 40.04 -25.99 8.48
C LEU A 382 40.10 -27.08 9.57
N PRO A 383 41.07 -27.04 10.51
CA PRO A 383 41.15 -27.98 11.61
C PRO A 383 39.91 -27.88 12.51
N LYS A 384 39.24 -29.00 12.74
CA LYS A 384 38.18 -29.11 13.73
C LYS A 384 38.77 -29.06 15.14
N GLY A 385 38.55 -27.93 15.82
CA GLY A 385 38.33 -27.89 17.26
C GLY A 385 39.42 -27.23 18.11
N THR A 386 38.99 -26.24 18.89
CA THR A 386 39.44 -26.07 20.28
C THR A 386 38.26 -25.63 21.12
N HIS A 387 37.86 -26.50 22.04
CA HIS A 387 36.93 -26.21 23.12
C HIS A 387 37.49 -25.09 24.01
N LEU A 388 36.75 -24.00 24.16
CA LEU A 388 37.00 -22.99 25.20
C LEU A 388 36.12 -23.31 26.41
N HIS A 389 36.78 -23.66 27.52
CA HIS A 389 36.20 -23.73 28.86
C HIS A 389 35.61 -22.38 29.26
N SER A 390 34.34 -22.36 29.69
CA SER A 390 33.76 -21.20 30.36
C SER A 390 34.12 -21.22 31.84
N GLN A 391 34.85 -20.19 32.29
CA GLN A 391 34.98 -19.89 33.71
C GLN A 391 33.83 -18.95 34.11
N LYS A 392 33.09 -19.33 35.16
CA LYS A 392 32.10 -18.49 35.84
C LYS A 392 32.81 -17.36 36.62
N PRO A 393 32.25 -16.14 36.69
CA PRO A 393 32.76 -15.11 37.57
C PRO A 393 32.21 -15.26 38.99
N THR A 394 33.13 -15.17 39.95
CA THR A 394 32.96 -15.13 41.40
C THR A 394 32.33 -13.81 41.84
N GLN A 395 31.36 -13.86 42.76
CA GLN A 395 30.82 -12.70 43.48
C GLN A 395 31.66 -12.42 44.74
N GLN A 396 32.17 -11.20 44.85
CA GLN A 396 32.53 -10.47 46.09
C GLN A 396 32.26 -8.98 45.75
N GLY A 397 31.56 -8.14 46.51
CA GLY A 397 31.30 -8.12 47.94
C GLY A 397 32.18 -7.07 48.62
N VAL A 398 31.83 -5.77 48.48
CA VAL A 398 31.97 -4.67 49.48
C VAL A 398 30.91 -3.63 49.15
#